data_AF-A0A934ZT53-F1
#
_entry.id   AF-A0A934ZT53-F1
#
_cell.length_a   1.000
_cell.length_b   1.000
_cell.length_c   1.000
_cell.angle_alpha   90.00
_cell.angle_beta   90.00
_cell.angle_gamma   90.00
#
_symmetry.space_group_name_H-M   'P 1'
#
loop_
_entity.id
_entity.type
_entity.pdbx_description
1 polymer ?
#
loop_
_entity_poly.entity_id
_entity_poly.type
_entity_poly.pdbx_seq_one_letter_code
_entity_poly.pdbx_strand_id
1 'polypeptide(L)'
;RGQYPLFCDRTHAALNQKFPPGDVRLNRLIVTRAGTMIGWLLLTCTPLKNHKQFGNMKLGCIADGLCDSADAEVLVRVAVEWLKERDVDLIVSNQCHRPWLRALRSNLFLEGPSNFVLAMSPALATRAPALEDCYFNRGDGDGPINL
;
A
#
# COMPACT_ATOMS: atom_id res chain seq x y z
N ARG A 1 4.56 -17.23 -2.51
CA ARG A 1 4.38 -16.08 -3.43
C ARG A 1 4.78 -14.84 -2.65
N GLY A 2 5.66 -14.02 -3.23
CA GLY A 2 6.36 -12.92 -2.57
C GLY A 2 7.66 -13.38 -1.94
N GLN A 3 8.78 -13.36 -2.68
CA GLN A 3 10.11 -13.43 -2.07
C GLN A 3 10.42 -12.07 -1.45
N TYR A 4 9.80 -11.79 -0.30
CA TYR A 4 10.10 -10.63 0.54
C TYR A 4 10.97 -11.11 1.71
N PRO A 5 12.22 -10.67 1.83
CA PRO A 5 13.11 -11.08 2.92
C PRO A 5 12.55 -10.77 4.32
N LEU A 6 11.78 -9.70 4.45
CA LEU A 6 11.10 -9.33 5.69
C LEU A 6 9.77 -8.64 5.37
N PHE A 7 8.67 -9.13 5.95
CA PHE A 7 7.34 -8.52 5.84
C PHE A 7 6.46 -8.91 7.02
N CYS A 8 5.43 -8.12 7.30
CA CYS A 8 4.46 -8.41 8.37
C CYS A 8 3.54 -9.58 8.00
N ASP A 9 2.94 -10.26 8.98
CA ASP A 9 1.97 -11.32 8.72
C ASP A 9 0.81 -10.82 7.82
N ARG A 10 0.45 -11.63 6.84
CA ARG A 10 -0.61 -11.40 5.84
C ARG A 10 -1.58 -12.59 5.76
N THR A 11 -1.59 -13.47 6.76
CA THR A 11 -2.63 -14.49 6.89
C THR A 11 -4.02 -13.85 6.92
N HIS A 12 -5.04 -14.62 6.53
CA HIS A 12 -6.44 -14.16 6.59
C HIS A 12 -6.84 -13.67 8.00
N ALA A 13 -6.36 -14.34 9.05
CA ALA A 13 -6.61 -13.93 10.43
C ALA A 13 -5.99 -12.56 10.73
N ALA A 14 -4.70 -12.37 10.42
CA ALA A 14 -4.01 -11.09 10.62
C ALA A 14 -4.66 -9.96 9.80
N LEU A 15 -5.00 -10.23 8.54
CA LEU A 15 -5.64 -9.26 7.67
C LEU A 15 -7.04 -8.86 8.15
N ASN A 16 -7.87 -9.80 8.62
CA ASN A 16 -9.21 -9.46 9.12
C ASN A 16 -9.17 -8.71 10.46
N GLN A 17 -8.16 -8.98 11.29
CA GLN A 17 -7.94 -8.21 12.51
C GLN A 17 -7.55 -6.77 12.18
N LYS A 18 -6.64 -6.60 11.20
CA LYS A 18 -6.11 -5.30 10.77
C LYS A 18 -7.10 -4.49 9.92
N PHE A 19 -7.86 -5.17 9.07
CA PHE A 19 -8.77 -4.59 8.08
C PHE A 19 -10.14 -5.28 8.16
N PRO A 20 -10.96 -4.98 9.18
CA PRO A 20 -12.23 -5.64 9.42
C PRO A 20 -13.10 -5.72 8.16
N PRO A 21 -13.67 -6.89 7.81
CA PRO A 21 -14.43 -7.06 6.56
C PRO A 21 -15.57 -6.06 6.36
N GLY A 22 -16.18 -5.59 7.44
CA GLY A 22 -17.26 -4.60 7.41
C GLY A 22 -16.81 -3.13 7.28
N ASP A 23 -15.51 -2.84 7.22
CA ASP A 23 -15.04 -1.46 7.04
C ASP A 23 -15.29 -0.99 5.61
N VAL A 24 -16.33 -0.17 5.46
CA VAL A 24 -16.83 0.39 4.20
C VAL A 24 -15.88 1.42 3.57
N ARG A 25 -14.89 1.91 4.32
CA ARG A 25 -13.87 2.85 3.80
C ARG A 25 -12.82 2.11 2.97
N LEU A 26 -12.70 0.81 3.17
CA LEU A 26 -11.67 -0.04 2.57
C LEU A 26 -12.19 -0.72 1.31
N ASN A 27 -11.49 -0.50 0.20
CA ASN A 27 -11.77 -1.12 -1.07
C ASN A 27 -10.77 -2.24 -1.31
N ARG A 28 -11.26 -3.45 -1.54
CA ARG A 28 -10.46 -4.67 -1.63
C ARG A 28 -10.52 -5.21 -3.04
N LEU A 29 -9.38 -5.31 -3.70
CA LEU A 29 -9.30 -5.82 -5.07
C LEU A 29 -8.48 -7.10 -5.10
N ILE A 30 -8.98 -8.09 -5.83
CA ILE A 30 -8.22 -9.25 -6.26
C ILE A 30 -7.78 -8.98 -7.69
N VAL A 31 -6.48 -9.06 -7.94
CA VAL A 31 -5.92 -8.85 -9.28
C VAL A 31 -5.61 -10.19 -9.91
N THR A 32 -6.17 -10.41 -11.10
CA THR A 32 -5.97 -11.64 -11.88
C THR A 32 -5.32 -11.34 -13.22
N ARG A 33 -4.54 -12.31 -13.73
CA ARG A 33 -3.98 -12.31 -15.08
C ARG A 33 -4.26 -13.68 -15.69
N ALA A 34 -4.97 -13.69 -16.82
CA ALA A 34 -5.43 -14.92 -17.49
C ALA A 34 -6.11 -15.92 -16.52
N GLY A 35 -7.02 -15.41 -15.67
CA GLY A 35 -7.76 -16.21 -14.70
C GLY A 35 -6.98 -16.63 -13.44
N THR A 36 -5.68 -16.36 -13.37
CA THR A 36 -4.86 -16.67 -12.18
C THR A 36 -4.70 -15.43 -11.30
N MET A 37 -4.95 -15.55 -10.00
CA MET A 37 -4.65 -14.49 -9.04
C MET A 37 -3.16 -14.21 -8.99
N ILE A 38 -2.77 -12.95 -9.23
CA ILE A 38 -1.38 -12.48 -9.14
C ILE A 38 -1.13 -11.62 -7.89
N GLY A 39 -2.20 -11.15 -7.26
CA GLY A 39 -2.10 -10.42 -6.00
C GLY A 39 -3.41 -9.80 -5.56
N TRP A 40 -3.34 -8.98 -4.51
CA TRP A 40 -4.46 -8.21 -4.01
C TRP A 40 -4.00 -6.80 -3.61
N LEU A 41 -4.96 -5.88 -3.53
CA LEU A 41 -4.77 -4.48 -3.16
C LEU A 41 -5.81 -4.06 -2.14
N LEU A 42 -5.40 -3.17 -1.24
CA LEU A 42 -6.26 -2.45 -0.31
C LEU A 42 -6.15 -0.96 -0.61
N LEU A 43 -7.27 -0.34 -0.98
CA LEU A 43 -7.35 1.05 -1.41
C LEU A 43 -8.34 1.83 -0.54
N THR A 44 -8.11 3.14 -0.40
CA THR A 44 -9.11 4.07 0.14
C THR A 44 -9.38 5.21 -0.83
N CYS A 45 -10.56 5.79 -0.71
CA CYS A 45 -11.01 6.92 -1.50
C CYS A 45 -11.78 7.87 -0.56
N THR A 46 -11.07 8.84 -0.01
CA THR A 46 -11.55 9.64 1.13
C THR A 46 -11.83 11.08 0.70
N PRO A 47 -13.07 11.58 0.82
CA PRO A 47 -13.34 13.01 0.67
C PRO A 47 -12.79 13.76 1.89
N LEU A 48 -11.86 14.68 1.63
CA LEU A 48 -11.22 15.53 2.61
C LEU A 48 -11.80 16.94 2.56
N LYS A 49 -12.02 17.52 3.74
CA LYS A 49 -12.45 18.90 3.91
C LYS A 49 -11.56 19.62 4.92
N ASN A 50 -10.96 20.72 4.52
CA ASN A 50 -10.02 21.53 5.32
C ASN A 50 -8.91 20.69 5.96
N HIS A 51 -8.45 19.64 5.27
CA HIS A 51 -7.40 18.76 5.79
C HIS A 51 -6.07 19.53 5.88
N LYS A 52 -5.33 19.39 6.98
CA LYS A 52 -4.14 20.21 7.25
C LYS A 52 -3.06 20.09 6.16
N GLN A 53 -2.90 18.91 5.58
CA GLN A 53 -1.88 18.62 4.56
C GLN A 53 -2.44 18.70 3.13
N PHE A 54 -3.71 18.34 2.94
CA PHE A 54 -4.31 18.10 1.63
C PHE A 54 -5.41 19.10 1.26
N GLY A 55 -5.86 19.92 2.20
CA GLY A 55 -6.95 20.87 1.96
C GLY A 55 -8.28 20.17 1.66
N ASN A 56 -8.95 20.63 0.61
CA ASN A 56 -10.22 20.09 0.13
C ASN A 56 -9.96 19.26 -1.13
N MET A 57 -10.14 17.95 -1.06
CA MET A 57 -9.96 17.04 -2.20
C MET A 57 -10.52 15.65 -1.92
N LYS A 58 -10.69 14.83 -2.95
CA LYS A 58 -10.89 13.39 -2.83
C LYS A 58 -9.53 12.69 -2.94
N LEU A 59 -9.03 12.20 -1.80
CA LEU A 59 -7.74 11.53 -1.71
C LEU A 59 -7.87 10.03 -1.97
N GLY A 60 -7.18 9.54 -2.99
CA GLY A 60 -6.95 8.12 -3.21
C GLY A 60 -5.71 7.63 -2.46
N CYS A 61 -5.76 6.46 -1.84
CA CYS A 61 -4.58 5.85 -1.23
C CYS A 61 -4.45 4.38 -1.61
N ILE A 62 -3.23 3.98 -1.99
CA ILE A 62 -2.81 2.58 -2.03
C ILE A 62 -2.25 2.23 -0.64
N ALA A 63 -3.09 1.64 0.20
CA ALA A 63 -2.83 1.45 1.62
C ALA A 63 -2.05 0.16 1.94
N ASP A 64 -2.34 -0.92 1.23
CA ASP A 64 -1.65 -2.21 1.37
C ASP A 64 -1.82 -3.03 0.08
N GLY A 65 -1.08 -4.13 -0.03
CA GLY A 65 -1.17 -5.07 -1.13
C GLY A 65 -0.29 -6.29 -0.88
N LEU A 66 -0.36 -7.25 -1.79
CA LEU A 66 0.64 -8.31 -1.87
C LEU A 66 0.61 -8.96 -3.25
N CYS A 67 1.78 -9.16 -3.84
CA CYS A 67 1.98 -9.92 -5.08
C CYS A 67 3.39 -10.52 -5.11
N ASP A 68 3.73 -11.25 -6.16
CA ASP A 68 5.13 -11.49 -6.50
C ASP A 68 5.78 -10.17 -6.97
N SER A 69 7.06 -9.96 -6.64
CA SER A 69 7.75 -8.68 -6.92
C SER A 69 7.78 -8.31 -8.40
N ALA A 70 7.81 -9.31 -9.29
CA ALA A 70 7.72 -9.13 -10.74
C ALA A 70 6.36 -8.58 -11.22
N ASP A 71 5.31 -8.72 -10.41
CA ASP A 71 3.96 -8.27 -10.74
C ASP A 71 3.59 -6.92 -10.11
N ALA A 72 4.50 -6.31 -9.34
CA ALA A 72 4.23 -5.05 -8.63
C ALA A 72 3.76 -3.92 -9.56
N GLU A 73 4.34 -3.81 -10.76
CA GLU A 73 3.94 -2.81 -11.75
C GLU A 73 2.49 -3.00 -12.22
N VAL A 74 2.07 -4.24 -12.43
CA VAL A 74 0.69 -4.56 -12.82
C VAL A 74 -0.28 -4.17 -11.71
N LEU A 75 0.04 -4.49 -10.46
CA LEU A 75 -0.78 -4.14 -9.31
C LEU A 75 -0.90 -2.63 -9.13
N VAL A 76 0.21 -1.90 -9.18
CA VAL A 76 0.17 -0.43 -9.07
C VAL A 76 -0.65 0.18 -10.19
N ARG A 77 -0.49 -0.27 -11.43
CA ARG A 77 -1.30 0.22 -12.56
C ARG A 77 -2.80 -0.03 -12.35
N VAL A 78 -3.17 -1.24 -11.89
CA VAL A 78 -4.58 -1.56 -11.57
C VAL A 78 -5.12 -0.65 -10.47
N ALA A 79 -4.34 -0.39 -9.42
CA ALA A 79 -4.73 0.53 -8.35
C ALA A 79 -4.96 1.95 -8.88
N VAL A 80 -4.05 2.44 -9.73
CA VAL A 80 -4.12 3.78 -10.33
C VAL A 80 -5.37 3.93 -11.19
N GLU A 81 -5.61 3.01 -12.12
CA GLU A 81 -6.81 3.09 -12.98
C GLU A 81 -8.10 2.98 -12.16
N TRP A 82 -8.16 2.08 -11.19
CA TRP A 82 -9.33 1.94 -10.32
C TRP A 82 -9.62 3.22 -9.52
N LEU A 83 -8.57 3.91 -9.04
CA LEU A 83 -8.71 5.17 -8.31
C LEU A 83 -9.08 6.33 -9.24
N LYS A 84 -8.51 6.38 -10.46
CA LYS A 84 -8.86 7.38 -11.48
C LYS A 84 -10.33 7.29 -11.91
N GLU A 85 -10.84 6.08 -12.09
CA GLU A 85 -12.28 5.84 -12.37
C GLU A 85 -13.22 6.35 -11.26
N ARG A 86 -12.67 6.69 -10.09
CA ARG A 86 -13.40 7.25 -8.96
C ARG A 86 -13.12 8.73 -8.77
N ASP A 87 -12.58 9.42 -9.77
CA ASP A 87 -12.39 10.88 -9.75
C ASP A 87 -11.66 11.37 -8.49
N VAL A 88 -10.59 10.66 -8.09
CA VAL A 88 -9.71 11.16 -7.03
C VAL A 88 -8.81 12.26 -7.58
N ASP A 89 -8.58 13.30 -6.80
CA ASP A 89 -7.74 14.44 -7.20
C ASP A 89 -6.25 14.13 -7.06
N LEU A 90 -5.90 13.28 -6.09
CA LEU A 90 -4.53 12.89 -5.77
C LEU A 90 -4.49 11.43 -5.32
N ILE A 91 -3.46 10.69 -5.76
CA ILE A 91 -3.19 9.33 -5.28
C ILE A 91 -1.89 9.34 -4.48
N VAL A 92 -1.93 8.78 -3.27
CA VAL A 92 -0.76 8.63 -2.41
C VAL A 92 -0.50 7.17 -2.05
N SER A 93 0.75 6.85 -1.73
CA SER A 93 1.11 5.57 -1.13
C SER A 93 2.37 5.73 -0.28
N ASN A 94 2.48 4.92 0.77
CA ASN A 94 3.70 4.78 1.55
C ASN A 94 4.20 3.34 1.39
N GLN A 95 5.39 3.22 0.82
CA GLN A 95 6.03 1.96 0.46
C GLN A 95 7.53 2.09 0.75
N CYS A 96 8.18 1.02 1.19
CA CYS A 96 9.63 0.95 1.26
C CYS A 96 10.25 0.00 0.21
N HIS A 97 9.50 -1.01 -0.23
CA HIS A 97 10.07 -2.09 -1.03
C HIS A 97 10.45 -1.66 -2.46
N ARG A 98 11.66 -1.99 -2.88
CA ARG A 98 12.30 -1.51 -4.12
C ARG A 98 11.49 -1.79 -5.40
N PRO A 99 11.02 -3.02 -5.69
CA PRO A 99 10.10 -3.30 -6.78
C PRO A 99 8.81 -2.45 -6.77
N TRP A 100 8.24 -2.19 -5.60
CA TRP A 100 7.02 -1.38 -5.48
C TRP A 100 7.32 0.11 -5.69
N LEU A 101 8.42 0.62 -5.14
CA LEU A 101 8.90 1.98 -5.41
C LEU A 101 9.16 2.20 -6.91
N ARG A 102 9.77 1.23 -7.58
CA ARG A 102 9.95 1.27 -9.04
C ARG A 102 8.62 1.30 -9.77
N ALA A 103 7.69 0.42 -9.40
CA ALA A 103 6.35 0.37 -9.97
C ALA A 103 5.60 1.70 -9.81
N LEU A 104 5.66 2.33 -8.63
CA LEU A 104 5.09 3.65 -8.38
C LEU A 104 5.70 4.71 -9.31
N ARG A 105 7.04 4.78 -9.41
CA ARG A 105 7.73 5.73 -10.29
C ARG A 105 7.34 5.53 -11.77
N SER A 106 7.26 4.28 -12.23
CA SER A 106 6.80 3.96 -13.59
C SER A 106 5.34 4.38 -13.86
N ASN A 107 4.54 4.56 -12.81
CA ASN A 107 3.17 5.07 -12.87
C ASN A 107 3.07 6.55 -12.44
N LEU A 108 4.14 7.32 -12.66
CA LEU A 108 4.21 8.78 -12.49
C LEU A 108 4.05 9.29 -11.04
N PHE A 109 4.23 8.43 -10.04
CA PHE A 109 4.32 8.90 -8.66
C PHE A 109 5.62 9.70 -8.46
N LEU A 110 5.49 10.84 -7.79
CA LEU A 110 6.61 11.64 -7.34
C LEU A 110 6.99 11.25 -5.91
N GLU A 111 8.28 11.21 -5.64
CA GLU A 111 8.78 10.98 -4.29
C GLU A 111 8.63 12.26 -3.46
N GLY A 112 7.96 12.13 -2.32
CA GLY A 112 7.80 13.21 -1.34
C GLY A 112 8.56 12.89 -0.05
N PRO A 113 8.75 13.88 0.83
CA PRO A 113 9.35 13.64 2.13
C PRO A 113 8.52 12.63 2.94
N SER A 114 9.19 11.67 3.58
CA SER A 114 8.53 10.74 4.50
C SER A 114 8.48 11.34 5.89
N ASN A 115 7.29 11.34 6.50
CA ASN A 115 7.07 11.59 7.92
C ASN A 115 6.89 10.29 8.72
N PHE A 116 7.15 9.14 8.10
CA PHE A 116 7.04 7.82 8.73
C PHE A 116 8.40 7.34 9.21
N VAL A 117 8.42 6.77 10.41
CA VAL A 117 9.60 6.14 11.01
C VAL A 117 9.34 4.64 11.12
N LEU A 118 10.35 3.85 10.80
CA LEU A 118 10.34 2.41 11.10
C LEU A 118 11.08 2.18 12.42
N ALA A 119 10.34 1.73 13.42
CA ALA A 119 10.89 1.32 14.71
C ALA A 119 10.95 -0.21 14.79
N MET A 120 12.11 -0.76 15.11
CA MET A 120 12.33 -2.19 15.28
C MET A 120 12.89 -2.46 16.68
N SER A 121 12.62 -3.64 17.22
CA SER A 121 13.33 -4.10 18.42
C SER A 121 14.83 -4.28 18.10
N PRO A 122 15.75 -4.13 19.06
CA PRO A 122 17.17 -4.32 18.82
C PRO A 122 17.50 -5.68 18.18
N ALA A 123 16.81 -6.74 18.60
CA ALA A 123 17.00 -8.08 18.07
C ALA A 123 16.52 -8.24 16.61
N LEU A 124 15.52 -7.47 16.18
CA LEU A 124 15.08 -7.46 14.78
C LEU A 124 16.00 -6.57 13.94
N ALA A 125 16.40 -5.40 14.46
CA ALA A 125 17.26 -4.46 13.76
C ALA A 125 18.61 -5.07 13.34
N THR A 126 19.17 -5.98 14.12
CA THR A 126 20.42 -6.71 13.78
C THR A 126 20.24 -7.77 12.70
N ARG A 127 19.01 -8.18 12.40
CA ARG A 127 18.67 -9.26 11.45
C ARG A 127 17.93 -8.75 10.21
N ALA A 128 17.41 -7.53 10.27
CA ALA A 128 16.65 -6.94 9.18
C ALA A 128 17.56 -6.69 7.98
N PRO A 129 17.06 -6.91 6.75
CA PRO A 129 17.76 -6.49 5.55
C PRO A 129 17.73 -4.95 5.44
N ALA A 130 18.27 -4.41 4.35
CA ALA A 130 18.08 -3.01 4.03
C ALA A 130 16.58 -2.65 3.97
N LEU A 131 16.23 -1.41 4.34
CA LEU A 131 14.83 -0.97 4.40
C LEU A 131 14.11 -1.19 3.06
N GLU A 132 14.80 -0.94 1.95
CA GLU A 132 14.25 -1.08 0.62
C GLU A 132 14.07 -2.54 0.15
N ASP A 133 14.61 -3.50 0.90
CA ASP A 133 14.35 -4.93 0.71
C ASP A 133 13.26 -5.44 1.66
N CYS A 134 12.87 -4.65 2.66
CA CYS A 134 11.72 -4.93 3.49
C CYS A 134 10.42 -4.61 2.74
N TYR A 135 9.35 -5.34 3.05
CA TYR A 135 8.00 -5.08 2.58
C TYR A 135 7.11 -4.60 3.73
N PHE A 136 7.07 -3.28 3.88
CA PHE A 136 6.19 -2.58 4.79
C PHE A 136 5.39 -1.52 4.04
N ASN A 137 4.10 -1.46 4.35
CA ASN A 137 3.14 -0.53 3.76
C ASN A 137 2.51 0.34 4.84
N ARG A 138 1.78 1.38 4.41
CA ARG A 138 0.96 2.22 5.31
C ARG A 138 0.10 1.38 6.25
N GLY A 139 -0.45 0.28 5.74
CA GLY A 139 -1.19 -0.68 6.54
C GLY A 139 -0.45 -1.14 7.79
N ASP A 140 0.86 -1.43 7.73
CA ASP A 140 1.64 -2.09 8.80
C ASP A 140 1.89 -1.25 10.05
N GLY A 141 1.68 0.06 9.97
CA GLY A 141 1.66 0.93 11.14
C GLY A 141 0.25 0.98 11.76
N ASP A 142 -0.21 2.19 12.06
CA ASP A 142 -1.54 2.42 12.64
C ASP A 142 -2.72 2.11 11.68
N GLY A 143 -2.46 1.52 10.51
CA GLY A 143 -3.43 1.33 9.45
C GLY A 143 -3.71 2.63 8.65
N PRO A 144 -4.66 2.59 7.70
CA PRO A 144 -5.07 3.76 6.90
C PRO A 144 -5.94 4.73 7.72
N ILE A 145 -5.51 5.07 8.92
CA ILE A 145 -6.12 6.10 9.77
C ILE A 145 -5.48 7.46 9.45
N ASN A 146 -6.25 8.55 9.58
CA ASN A 146 -5.79 9.93 9.37
C ASN A 146 -5.21 10.19 7.97
N LEU A 147 -5.87 9.66 6.93
CA LEU A 147 -5.65 10.05 5.53
C LEU A 147 -6.68 11.11 5.13
#